data_AF-A0A8T5MPY2-F1
#
_entry.id   AF-A0A8T5MPY2-F1
#
_cell.length_a   1.000
_cell.length_b   1.000
_cell.length_c   1.000
_cell.angle_alpha   90.00
_cell.angle_beta   90.00
_cell.angle_gamma   90.00
#
_symmetry.space_group_name_H-M   'P 1'
#
loop_
_entity.id
_entity.type
_entity.pdbx_description
1 polymer ?
#
loop_
_entity_poly.entity_id
_entity_poly.type
_entity_poly.pdbx_seq_one_letter_code
_entity_poly.pdbx_strand_id
1 'polypeptide(L)'
;PLQRQFLIPLVVEIENLYPDSKDMQAKVAVSLVQNIPYNESQFVDFFGNDIRISRYPYQVLGEHQGSCEGKSELLAFLLKEMGFGVVLFYYPEEAHEAVGIKCPVERSYLRTGYCFVETTMPSPISYSDGFYLGIGGISKLSENPEFVMISRGISLSNNLEDYEDAKDLKKLVNEIESSGMLNAFGESRFNQLREKYNLSY
;
A
#
# COMPACT_ATOMS: atom_id res chain seq x y z
N PRO A 1 4.91 -12.16 19.07
CA PRO A 1 4.81 -11.86 20.52
C PRO A 1 5.75 -10.74 20.98
N LEU A 2 7.05 -10.81 20.63
CA LEU A 2 8.03 -9.79 21.02
C LEU A 2 7.92 -8.47 20.23
N GLN A 3 7.80 -8.52 18.89
CA GLN A 3 7.70 -7.28 18.08
C GLN A 3 6.47 -6.43 18.42
N ARG A 4 5.36 -7.07 18.79
CA ARG A 4 4.09 -6.39 19.09
C ARG A 4 4.27 -5.32 20.16
N GLN A 5 4.95 -5.63 21.27
CA GLN A 5 5.13 -4.69 22.38
C GLN A 5 5.87 -3.41 21.97
N PHE A 6 6.72 -3.49 20.94
CA PHE A 6 7.49 -2.35 20.44
C PHE A 6 6.75 -1.54 19.36
N LEU A 7 5.77 -2.16 18.68
CA LEU A 7 4.98 -1.50 17.64
C LEU A 7 3.67 -0.90 18.16
N ILE A 8 3.13 -1.40 19.27
CA ILE A 8 1.88 -0.88 19.86
C ILE A 8 1.95 0.62 20.21
N PRO A 9 3.06 1.18 20.75
CA PRO A 9 3.13 2.62 20.99
C PRO A 9 2.90 3.46 19.73
N LEU A 10 3.38 3.01 18.56
CA LEU A 10 3.13 3.69 17.30
C LEU A 10 1.65 3.63 16.90
N VAL A 11 1.00 2.47 17.10
CA VAL A 11 -0.45 2.34 16.87
C VAL A 11 -1.22 3.33 17.73
N VAL A 12 -0.92 3.38 19.04
CA VAL A 12 -1.56 4.31 19.98
C VAL A 12 -1.34 5.77 19.58
N GLU A 13 -0.13 6.13 19.14
CA GLU A 13 0.15 7.48 18.66
C GLU A 13 -0.72 7.85 17.45
N ILE A 14 -0.83 6.96 16.45
CA ILE A 14 -1.68 7.18 15.27
C ILE A 14 -3.15 7.31 15.69
N GLU A 15 -3.64 6.46 16.60
CA GLU A 15 -5.02 6.55 17.09
C GLU A 15 -5.29 7.87 17.81
N ASN A 16 -4.34 8.35 18.61
CA ASN A 16 -4.45 9.61 19.35
C ASN A 16 -4.39 10.87 18.46
N LEU A 17 -3.76 10.80 17.28
CA LEU A 17 -3.78 11.91 16.31
C LEU A 17 -5.19 12.15 15.74
N TYR A 18 -5.98 11.09 15.61
CA TYR A 18 -7.33 11.13 15.03
C TYR A 18 -8.31 10.24 15.82
N PRO A 19 -8.62 10.59 17.09
CA PRO A 19 -9.41 9.72 17.97
C PRO A 19 -10.81 9.46 17.43
N ASP A 20 -11.36 10.40 16.67
CA ASP A 20 -12.73 10.34 16.14
C ASP A 20 -12.81 9.90 14.67
N SER A 21 -11.69 9.54 14.04
CA SER A 21 -11.69 9.19 12.60
C SER A 21 -10.80 7.99 12.30
N LYS A 22 -11.43 6.81 12.20
CA LYS A 22 -10.78 5.57 11.75
C LYS A 22 -10.17 5.72 10.35
N ASP A 23 -10.87 6.35 9.41
CA ASP A 23 -10.33 6.57 8.06
C ASP A 23 -9.03 7.40 8.09
N MET A 24 -8.95 8.44 8.93
CA MET A 24 -7.72 9.22 9.06
C MET A 24 -6.60 8.42 9.71
N GLN A 25 -6.90 7.60 10.72
CA GLN A 25 -5.91 6.68 11.29
C GLN A 25 -5.32 5.74 10.23
N ALA A 26 -6.18 5.14 9.39
CA ALA A 26 -5.74 4.31 8.28
C ALA A 26 -4.88 5.09 7.28
N LYS A 27 -5.31 6.29 6.87
CA LYS A 27 -4.55 7.15 5.94
C LYS A 27 -3.17 7.54 6.48
N VAL A 28 -3.07 7.85 7.77
CA VAL A 28 -1.77 8.12 8.43
C VAL A 28 -0.88 6.89 8.39
N ALA A 29 -1.42 5.72 8.73
CA ALA A 29 -0.65 4.47 8.69
C ALA A 29 -0.14 4.15 7.28
N VAL A 30 -1.01 4.27 6.27
CA VAL A 30 -0.68 4.07 4.86
C VAL A 30 0.41 5.05 4.44
N SER A 31 0.22 6.35 4.67
CA SER A 31 1.19 7.39 4.30
C SER A 31 2.54 7.20 5.00
N LEU A 32 2.53 6.89 6.30
CA LEU A 32 3.75 6.62 7.06
C LEU A 32 4.55 5.48 6.43
N VAL A 33 3.89 4.35 6.13
CA VAL A 33 4.58 3.19 5.55
C VAL A 33 5.01 3.44 4.11
N GLN A 34 4.18 4.09 3.29
CA GLN A 34 4.51 4.45 1.90
C GLN A 34 5.77 5.31 1.81
N ASN A 35 5.98 6.22 2.78
CA ASN A 35 7.13 7.12 2.82
C ASN A 35 8.40 6.49 3.44
N ILE A 36 8.37 5.24 3.90
CA ILE A 36 9.59 4.50 4.23
C ILE A 36 10.34 4.18 2.93
N PRO A 37 11.63 4.49 2.78
CA PRO A 37 12.40 4.14 1.59
C PRO A 37 12.28 2.66 1.18
N TYR A 38 12.11 2.41 -0.12
CA TYR A 38 12.20 1.06 -0.66
C TYR A 38 13.64 0.57 -0.61
N ASN A 39 13.85 -0.62 -0.06
CA ASN A 39 15.10 -1.35 -0.20
C ASN A 39 14.82 -2.85 -0.25
N GLU A 40 15.25 -3.50 -1.32
CA GLU A 40 15.03 -4.93 -1.51
C GLU A 40 15.63 -5.75 -0.35
N SER A 41 15.04 -6.92 -0.11
CA SER A 41 15.55 -7.91 0.83
C SER A 41 16.87 -8.49 0.34
N GLN A 42 17.71 -8.89 1.29
CA GLN A 42 18.93 -9.61 0.95
C GLN A 42 18.58 -11.03 0.48
N PHE A 43 19.39 -11.55 -0.44
CA PHE A 43 19.33 -12.94 -0.88
C PHE A 43 20.58 -13.66 -0.39
N VAL A 44 20.40 -14.87 0.12
CA VAL A 44 21.50 -15.73 0.55
C VAL A 44 21.43 -17.03 -0.24
N ASP A 45 22.55 -17.39 -0.86
CA ASP A 45 22.70 -18.69 -1.50
C ASP A 45 22.66 -19.80 -0.44
N PHE A 46 21.70 -20.70 -0.60
CA PHE A 46 21.55 -21.89 0.22
C PHE A 46 21.48 -23.12 -0.69
N PHE A 47 22.64 -23.77 -0.85
CA PHE A 47 22.81 -24.94 -1.72
C PHE A 47 22.41 -24.68 -3.19
N GLY A 48 22.79 -23.54 -3.76
CA GLY A 48 22.48 -23.19 -5.15
C GLY A 48 21.08 -22.61 -5.35
N ASN A 49 20.39 -22.24 -4.27
CA ASN A 49 19.10 -21.57 -4.31
C ASN A 49 19.20 -20.24 -3.58
N ASP A 50 18.81 -19.15 -4.23
CA ASP A 50 18.73 -17.84 -3.60
C ASP A 50 17.50 -17.78 -2.68
N ILE A 51 17.75 -17.72 -1.38
CA ILE A 51 16.71 -17.54 -0.37
C ILE A 51 16.61 -16.06 -0.02
N ARG A 52 15.42 -15.47 -0.22
CA ARG A 52 15.12 -14.10 0.21
C ARG A 52 14.98 -14.06 1.74
N ILE A 53 15.69 -13.11 2.37
CA ILE A 53 15.58 -12.86 3.80
C ILE A 53 14.59 -11.72 4.04
N SER A 54 13.40 -12.07 4.50
CA SER A 54 12.35 -11.13 4.85
C SER A 54 12.74 -10.27 6.07
N ARG A 55 12.39 -8.98 6.03
CA ARG A 55 12.52 -8.09 7.18
C ARG A 55 11.26 -8.17 8.03
N TYR A 56 11.40 -8.33 9.34
CA TYR A 56 10.27 -8.21 10.24
C TYR A 56 9.70 -6.77 10.23
N PRO A 57 8.40 -6.56 10.49
CA PRO A 57 7.81 -5.23 10.63
C PRO A 57 8.58 -4.27 11.53
N TYR A 58 9.06 -4.75 12.68
CA TYR A 58 9.88 -3.94 13.59
C TYR A 58 11.26 -3.58 12.99
N GLN A 59 11.85 -4.48 12.21
CA GLN A 59 13.12 -4.24 11.53
C GLN A 59 12.98 -3.18 10.44
N VAL A 60 11.86 -3.16 9.70
CA VAL A 60 11.58 -2.12 8.69
C VAL A 60 11.58 -0.73 9.32
N LEU A 61 10.94 -0.58 10.48
CA LEU A 61 10.99 0.68 11.24
C LEU A 61 12.40 0.97 11.77
N GLY A 62 13.10 -0.02 12.32
CA GLY A 62 14.44 0.16 12.88
C GLY A 62 15.51 0.51 11.86
N GLU A 63 15.40 0.00 10.62
CA GLU A 63 16.33 0.29 9.52
C GLU A 63 15.90 1.48 8.66
N HIS A 64 14.69 2.00 8.84
CA HIS A 64 14.12 3.08 8.05
C HIS A 64 14.05 2.75 6.55
N GLN A 65 13.86 1.47 6.22
CA GLN A 65 13.77 0.97 4.84
C GLN A 65 13.09 -0.40 4.82
N GLY A 66 12.53 -0.80 3.69
CA GLY A 66 12.00 -2.17 3.54
C GLY A 66 11.67 -2.54 2.11
N SER A 67 11.51 -3.86 1.88
CA SER A 67 11.02 -4.42 0.62
C SER A 67 9.50 -4.32 0.55
N CYS A 68 8.90 -4.71 -0.59
CA CYS A 68 7.44 -4.76 -0.76
C CYS A 68 6.77 -5.57 0.37
N GLU A 69 7.26 -6.78 0.61
CA GLU A 69 6.81 -7.68 1.69
C GLU A 69 6.94 -7.02 3.06
N GLY A 70 8.14 -6.60 3.48
CA GLY A 70 8.33 -6.06 4.83
C GLY A 70 7.49 -4.81 5.11
N LYS A 71 7.32 -3.94 4.10
CA LYS A 71 6.46 -2.75 4.21
C LYS A 71 4.98 -3.13 4.24
N SER A 72 4.54 -4.07 3.42
CA SER A 72 3.16 -4.57 3.40
C SER A 72 2.79 -5.28 4.71
N GLU A 73 3.68 -6.12 5.27
CA GLU A 73 3.48 -6.74 6.58
C GLU A 73 3.42 -5.72 7.72
N LEU A 74 4.27 -4.68 7.70
CA LEU A 74 4.23 -3.59 8.68
C LEU A 74 2.88 -2.85 8.63
N LEU A 75 2.43 -2.46 7.43
CA LEU A 75 1.14 -1.80 7.28
C LEU A 75 -0.02 -2.71 7.72
N ALA A 76 0.03 -3.98 7.34
CA ALA A 76 -0.98 -4.96 7.73
C ALA A 76 -1.06 -5.14 9.26
N PHE A 77 0.09 -5.15 9.94
CA PHE A 77 0.15 -5.16 11.40
C PHE A 77 -0.53 -3.91 12.01
N LEU A 78 -0.15 -2.72 11.55
CA LEU A 78 -0.67 -1.46 12.08
C LEU A 78 -2.20 -1.39 11.92
N LEU A 79 -2.70 -1.67 10.72
CA LEU A 79 -4.13 -1.63 10.42
C LEU A 79 -4.92 -2.69 11.20
N LYS A 80 -4.37 -3.90 11.36
CA LYS A 80 -4.98 -4.95 12.17
C LYS A 80 -5.13 -4.52 13.62
N GLU A 81 -4.09 -3.95 14.22
CA GLU A 81 -4.14 -3.50 15.62
C GLU A 81 -5.09 -2.30 15.80
N MET A 82 -5.25 -1.44 14.78
CA MET A 82 -6.27 -0.39 14.73
C MET A 82 -7.71 -0.92 14.50
N GLY A 83 -7.86 -2.23 14.28
CA GLY A 83 -9.15 -2.92 14.19
C GLY A 83 -9.71 -3.11 12.78
N PHE A 84 -8.96 -2.75 11.73
CA PHE A 84 -9.41 -2.90 10.34
C PHE A 84 -9.47 -4.37 9.90
N GLY A 85 -10.31 -4.65 8.92
CA GLY A 85 -10.20 -5.85 8.11
C GLY A 85 -9.04 -5.70 7.12
N VAL A 86 -8.14 -6.67 7.10
CA VAL A 86 -6.90 -6.62 6.34
C VAL A 86 -6.65 -7.94 5.63
N VAL A 87 -6.18 -7.86 4.39
CA VAL A 87 -5.59 -8.96 3.62
C VAL A 87 -4.21 -8.53 3.09
N LEU A 88 -3.36 -9.49 2.79
CA LEU A 88 -2.24 -9.27 1.86
C LEU A 88 -2.66 -9.78 0.48
N PHE A 89 -2.31 -9.01 -0.54
CA PHE A 89 -2.39 -9.40 -1.94
C PHE A 89 -1.00 -9.82 -2.39
N TYR A 90 -0.82 -11.10 -2.67
CA TYR A 90 0.44 -11.63 -3.17
C TYR A 90 0.35 -11.91 -4.66
N TYR A 91 1.34 -11.45 -5.42
CA TYR A 91 1.46 -11.64 -6.87
C TYR A 91 2.71 -12.47 -7.15
N PRO A 92 2.58 -13.80 -7.32
CA PRO A 92 3.72 -14.69 -7.47
C PRO A 92 4.59 -14.39 -8.69
N GLU A 93 3.97 -14.10 -9.84
CA GLU A 93 4.67 -13.83 -11.11
C GLU A 93 5.51 -12.54 -11.04
N GLU A 94 4.94 -11.47 -10.49
CA GLU A 94 5.66 -10.21 -10.28
C GLU A 94 6.54 -10.23 -9.02
N ALA A 95 6.46 -11.28 -8.19
CA ALA A 95 7.06 -11.36 -6.86
C ALA A 95 6.77 -10.11 -6.01
N HIS A 96 5.52 -9.62 -6.07
CA HIS A 96 5.07 -8.38 -5.43
C HIS A 96 4.05 -8.64 -4.34
N GLU A 97 4.04 -7.79 -3.32
CA GLU A 97 3.06 -7.85 -2.23
C GLU A 97 2.48 -6.46 -1.94
N ALA A 98 1.16 -6.39 -1.89
CA ALA A 98 0.40 -5.20 -1.53
C ALA A 98 -0.57 -5.48 -0.38
N VAL A 99 -1.14 -4.44 0.20
CA VAL A 99 -2.09 -4.56 1.32
C VAL A 99 -3.51 -4.30 0.83
N GLY A 100 -4.46 -5.09 1.33
CA GLY A 100 -5.88 -4.84 1.17
C GLY A 100 -6.52 -4.37 2.47
N ILE A 101 -7.19 -3.22 2.45
CA ILE A 101 -8.00 -2.72 3.57
C ILE A 101 -9.47 -2.93 3.26
N LYS A 102 -10.22 -3.55 4.16
CA LYS A 102 -11.64 -3.81 3.96
C LYS A 102 -12.37 -2.51 3.64
N CYS A 103 -13.16 -2.54 2.58
CA CYS A 103 -13.88 -1.37 2.08
C CYS A 103 -15.16 -1.80 1.34
N PRO A 104 -16.02 -0.87 0.93
CA PRO A 104 -17.22 -1.18 0.19
C PRO A 104 -16.90 -1.91 -1.12
N VAL A 105 -17.68 -2.93 -1.46
CA VAL A 105 -17.37 -3.83 -2.59
C VAL A 105 -17.28 -3.06 -3.92
N GLU A 106 -18.09 -2.02 -4.09
CA GLU A 106 -18.10 -1.17 -5.28
C GLU A 106 -16.84 -0.31 -5.42
N ARG A 107 -16.10 -0.10 -4.33
CA ARG A 107 -14.84 0.64 -4.24
C ARG A 107 -13.62 -0.28 -4.19
N SER A 108 -13.85 -1.56 -3.93
CA SER A 108 -12.80 -2.55 -3.71
C SER A 108 -12.10 -2.99 -4.98
N TYR A 109 -10.82 -3.37 -4.84
CA TYR A 109 -10.02 -3.96 -5.90
C TYR A 109 -10.67 -5.25 -6.35
N LEU A 110 -10.95 -5.39 -7.65
CA LEU A 110 -11.56 -6.57 -8.28
C LEU A 110 -12.85 -7.09 -7.57
N ARG A 111 -13.64 -6.20 -6.96
CA ARG A 111 -14.85 -6.56 -6.18
C ARG A 111 -14.59 -7.54 -5.03
N THR A 112 -13.40 -7.51 -4.46
CA THR A 112 -12.97 -8.42 -3.39
C THR A 112 -13.51 -8.05 -2.01
N GLY A 113 -14.03 -6.83 -1.85
CA GLY A 113 -14.34 -6.23 -0.55
C GLY A 113 -13.13 -5.62 0.16
N TYR A 114 -11.96 -5.56 -0.50
CA TYR A 114 -10.74 -4.93 -0.01
C TYR A 114 -10.17 -3.93 -1.03
N CYS A 115 -9.83 -2.74 -0.57
CA CYS A 115 -9.23 -1.68 -1.36
C CYS A 115 -7.72 -1.89 -1.40
N PHE A 116 -7.14 -1.77 -2.59
CA PHE A 116 -5.71 -1.97 -2.83
C PHE A 116 -4.90 -0.82 -2.25
N VAL A 117 -3.79 -1.15 -1.60
CA VAL A 117 -2.81 -0.18 -1.10
C VAL A 117 -1.42 -0.63 -1.49
N GLU A 118 -0.79 0.17 -2.34
CA GLU A 118 0.64 0.03 -2.65
C GLU A 118 1.47 0.59 -1.50
N THR A 119 2.53 -0.11 -1.09
CA THR A 119 3.40 0.32 0.00
C THR A 119 4.78 0.79 -0.47
N THR A 120 5.21 0.41 -1.66
CA THR A 120 6.54 0.74 -2.22
C THR A 120 6.62 2.16 -2.79
N MET A 121 5.48 2.79 -3.07
CA MET A 121 5.41 4.19 -3.49
C MET A 121 4.17 4.88 -2.92
N PRO A 122 4.23 6.20 -2.66
CA PRO A 122 3.07 6.97 -2.28
C PRO A 122 1.99 6.95 -3.36
N SER A 123 0.76 6.67 -2.97
CA SER A 123 -0.42 6.67 -3.84
C SER A 123 -1.72 6.67 -3.02
N PRO A 124 -2.85 7.13 -3.60
CA PRO A 124 -4.14 7.04 -2.93
C PRO A 124 -4.52 5.60 -2.61
N ILE A 125 -5.27 5.40 -1.51
CA ILE A 125 -5.95 4.12 -1.27
C ILE A 125 -6.87 3.82 -2.48
N SER A 126 -6.90 2.56 -2.91
CA SER A 126 -7.59 2.06 -4.11
C SER A 126 -6.90 2.30 -5.44
N TYR A 127 -5.72 2.93 -5.50
CA TYR A 127 -4.95 3.04 -6.74
C TYR A 127 -4.11 1.77 -6.99
N SER A 128 -4.45 1.00 -8.03
CA SER A 128 -3.81 -0.29 -8.38
C SER A 128 -3.24 -0.34 -9.81
N ASP A 129 -3.26 0.78 -10.53
CA ASP A 129 -2.85 0.85 -11.95
C ASP A 129 -1.40 1.35 -12.11
N GLY A 130 -0.60 1.26 -11.05
CA GLY A 130 0.80 1.67 -11.06
C GLY A 130 1.73 0.69 -11.80
N PHE A 131 3.00 1.05 -11.82
CA PHE A 131 4.08 0.13 -12.17
C PHE A 131 4.78 -0.31 -10.90
N TYR A 132 5.01 -1.61 -10.77
CA TYR A 132 5.47 -2.24 -9.55
C TYR A 132 6.85 -2.86 -9.76
N LEU A 133 7.73 -2.65 -8.79
CA LEU A 133 9.07 -3.21 -8.78
C LEU A 133 9.01 -4.63 -8.22
N GLY A 134 9.33 -5.60 -9.08
CA GLY A 134 9.47 -7.01 -8.73
C GLY A 134 10.87 -7.54 -9.02
N ILE A 135 11.10 -8.82 -8.72
CA ILE A 135 12.37 -9.52 -9.03
C ILE A 135 12.66 -9.51 -10.53
N GLY A 136 11.62 -9.57 -11.37
CA GLY A 136 11.71 -9.50 -12.83
C GLY A 136 11.85 -8.10 -13.42
N GLY A 137 11.90 -7.05 -12.59
CA GLY A 137 11.94 -5.65 -13.01
C GLY A 137 10.62 -4.91 -12.78
N ILE A 138 10.43 -3.81 -13.53
CA ILE A 138 9.24 -2.94 -13.42
C ILE A 138 8.15 -3.48 -14.34
N SER A 139 6.97 -3.79 -13.78
CA SER A 139 5.83 -4.30 -14.55
C SER A 139 4.48 -3.85 -13.99
N LYS A 140 3.40 -4.00 -14.76
CA LYS A 140 2.02 -3.88 -14.25
C LYS A 140 1.59 -5.24 -13.68
N LEU A 141 0.70 -5.22 -12.69
CA LEU A 141 0.10 -6.45 -12.16
C LEU A 141 -0.77 -7.09 -13.24
N SER A 142 -0.40 -8.30 -13.65
CA SER A 142 -1.01 -8.99 -14.79
C SER A 142 -1.99 -10.09 -14.38
N GLU A 143 -1.85 -10.62 -13.17
CA GLU A 143 -2.68 -11.71 -12.65
C GLU A 143 -3.54 -11.30 -11.44
N ASN A 144 -4.49 -12.17 -11.08
CA ASN A 144 -5.24 -11.99 -9.84
C ASN A 144 -4.35 -12.36 -8.65
N PRO A 145 -4.37 -11.58 -7.56
CA PRO A 145 -3.55 -11.90 -6.39
C PRO A 145 -4.05 -13.14 -5.65
N GLU A 146 -3.14 -13.80 -4.97
CA GLU A 146 -3.46 -14.69 -3.87
C GLU A 146 -3.83 -13.88 -2.62
N PHE A 147 -4.83 -14.37 -1.87
CA PHE A 147 -5.36 -13.68 -0.69
C PHE A 147 -4.86 -14.32 0.59
N VAL A 148 -4.14 -13.54 1.40
CA VAL A 148 -3.80 -13.95 2.77
C VAL A 148 -4.65 -13.14 3.75
N MET A 149 -5.64 -13.78 4.38
CA MET A 149 -6.51 -13.11 5.36
C MET A 149 -5.76 -12.84 6.66
N ILE A 150 -5.57 -11.56 6.99
CA ILE A 150 -4.88 -11.10 8.21
C ILE A 150 -5.88 -10.82 9.33
N SER A 151 -6.99 -10.14 9.01
CA SER A 151 -8.07 -9.80 9.94
C SER A 151 -9.39 -9.51 9.22
N ARG A 152 -10.52 -9.73 9.89
CA ARG A 152 -11.86 -9.49 9.30
C ARG A 152 -12.45 -8.11 9.54
N GLY A 153 -11.88 -7.35 10.49
CA GLY A 153 -12.43 -6.23 11.26
C GLY A 153 -13.32 -5.18 10.56
N ILE A 154 -13.12 -3.92 10.91
CA ILE A 154 -13.95 -2.82 10.40
C ILE A 154 -13.58 -2.48 8.95
N SER A 155 -14.52 -1.82 8.26
CA SER A 155 -14.35 -1.31 6.90
C SER A 155 -13.97 0.16 6.94
N LEU A 156 -13.21 0.62 5.94
CA LEU A 156 -13.17 2.04 5.55
C LEU A 156 -14.57 2.54 5.20
N SER A 157 -14.81 3.83 5.39
CA SER A 157 -16.10 4.45 5.08
C SER A 157 -16.41 4.50 3.57
N ASN A 158 -17.70 4.70 3.24
CA ASN A 158 -18.16 4.84 1.86
C ASN A 158 -17.69 6.13 1.17
N ASN A 159 -17.34 7.15 1.96
CA ASN A 159 -17.08 8.50 1.50
C ASN A 159 -15.59 8.89 1.62
N LEU A 160 -14.70 7.91 1.62
CA LEU A 160 -13.26 8.15 1.56
C LEU A 160 -12.90 8.86 0.25
N GLU A 161 -12.28 10.03 0.37
CA GLU A 161 -11.89 10.88 -0.77
C GLU A 161 -10.93 10.15 -1.73
N ASP A 162 -10.05 9.31 -1.18
CA ASP A 162 -9.07 8.51 -1.91
C ASP A 162 -9.69 7.69 -3.04
N TYR A 163 -10.96 7.28 -2.93
CA TYR A 163 -11.63 6.53 -3.98
C TYR A 163 -11.84 7.32 -5.27
N GLU A 164 -12.11 8.62 -5.18
CA GLU A 164 -12.23 9.46 -6.38
C GLU A 164 -10.84 9.92 -6.84
N ASP A 165 -9.94 10.21 -5.90
CA ASP A 165 -8.55 10.56 -6.23
C ASP A 165 -7.83 9.42 -6.98
N ALA A 166 -8.02 8.17 -6.58
CA ALA A 166 -7.48 7.00 -7.27
C ALA A 166 -8.03 6.86 -8.71
N LYS A 167 -9.32 7.13 -8.92
CA LYS A 167 -9.93 7.09 -10.27
C LYS A 167 -9.41 8.21 -11.15
N ASP A 168 -9.32 9.42 -10.60
CA ASP A 168 -8.78 10.58 -11.31
C ASP A 168 -7.32 10.30 -11.70
N LEU A 169 -6.51 9.81 -10.76
CA LEU A 169 -5.12 9.45 -11.01
C LEU A 169 -5.02 8.41 -12.14
N LYS A 170 -5.82 7.33 -12.08
CA LYS A 170 -5.89 6.32 -13.14
C LYS A 170 -6.21 6.93 -14.49
N LYS A 171 -7.22 7.80 -14.57
CA LYS A 171 -7.61 8.46 -15.82
C LYS A 171 -6.47 9.31 -16.38
N LEU A 172 -5.82 10.09 -15.53
CA LEU A 172 -4.73 10.99 -15.92
C LEU A 172 -3.50 10.20 -16.39
N VAL A 173 -3.11 9.15 -15.66
CA VAL A 173 -2.00 8.27 -16.05
C VAL A 173 -2.29 7.59 -17.39
N ASN A 174 -3.51 7.08 -17.61
CA ASN A 174 -3.89 6.50 -18.90
C ASN A 174 -3.88 7.53 -20.04
N GLU A 175 -4.29 8.76 -19.78
CA GLU A 175 -4.24 9.85 -20.78
C GLU A 175 -2.77 10.11 -21.15
N ILE A 176 -1.87 10.28 -20.17
CA ILE A 176 -0.42 10.42 -20.39
C ILE A 176 0.15 9.23 -21.18
N GLU A 177 -0.18 7.99 -20.81
CA GLU A 177 0.30 6.80 -21.52
C GLU A 177 -0.17 6.76 -22.98
N SER A 178 -1.39 7.26 -23.27
CA SER A 178 -1.99 7.19 -24.60
C SER A 178 -1.62 8.34 -25.53
N SER A 179 -1.51 9.56 -25.01
CA SER A 179 -1.33 10.80 -25.80
C SER A 179 0.01 11.48 -25.54
N GLY A 180 0.70 11.15 -24.44
CA GLY A 180 1.89 11.83 -23.95
C GLY A 180 1.64 13.21 -23.33
N MET A 181 0.40 13.71 -23.30
CA MET A 181 0.08 15.07 -22.86
C MET A 181 -1.29 15.14 -22.17
N LEU A 182 -1.35 15.89 -21.07
CA LEU A 182 -2.61 16.28 -20.43
C LEU A 182 -3.06 17.65 -20.95
N ASN A 183 -4.36 17.90 -20.95
CA ASN A 183 -4.87 19.26 -21.08
C ASN A 183 -4.66 20.06 -19.77
N ALA A 184 -4.84 21.39 -19.80
CA ALA A 184 -4.57 22.27 -18.65
C ALA A 184 -5.35 21.89 -17.37
N PHE A 185 -6.59 21.39 -17.49
CA PHE A 185 -7.35 20.92 -16.33
C PHE A 185 -6.77 19.61 -15.79
N GLY A 186 -6.37 18.71 -16.69
CA GLY A 186 -5.69 17.46 -16.34
C GLY A 186 -4.37 17.72 -15.61
N GLU A 187 -3.53 18.62 -16.12
CA GLU A 187 -2.26 19.01 -15.47
C GLU A 187 -2.50 19.60 -14.08
N SER A 188 -3.48 20.50 -13.94
CA SER A 188 -3.81 21.10 -12.64
C SER A 188 -4.28 20.05 -11.64
N ARG A 189 -5.13 19.11 -12.04
CA ARG A 189 -5.59 18.02 -11.18
C ARG A 189 -4.46 17.05 -10.84
N PHE A 190 -3.61 16.72 -11.81
CA PHE A 190 -2.46 15.86 -11.60
C PHE A 190 -1.49 16.47 -10.58
N ASN A 191 -1.17 17.76 -10.70
CA ASN A 191 -0.32 18.47 -9.74
C ASN A 191 -0.91 18.49 -8.33
N GLN A 192 -2.24 18.71 -8.18
CA GLN A 192 -2.90 18.59 -6.88
C GLN A 192 -2.73 17.19 -6.26
N LEU A 193 -2.93 16.13 -7.06
CA LEU A 193 -2.76 14.76 -6.58
C LEU A 193 -1.30 14.46 -6.22
N ARG A 194 -0.34 14.96 -7.00
CA ARG A 194 1.09 14.86 -6.70
C ARG A 194 1.45 15.49 -5.37
N GLU A 195 1.00 16.72 -5.12
CA GLU A 195 1.24 17.42 -3.85
C GLU A 195 0.56 16.70 -2.68
N LYS A 196 -0.69 16.29 -2.86
CA LYS A 196 -1.49 15.66 -1.80
C LYS A 196 -0.91 14.31 -1.33
N TYR A 197 -0.44 13.50 -2.28
CA TYR A 197 0.01 12.14 -2.02
C TYR A 197 1.53 11.98 -2.05
N ASN A 198 2.29 13.05 -2.33
CA ASN A 198 3.74 12.98 -2.55
C ASN A 198 4.11 11.99 -3.66
N LEU A 199 3.39 12.03 -4.79
CA LEU A 199 3.64 11.13 -5.92
C LEU A 199 5.01 11.43 -6.56
N SER A 200 5.77 10.38 -6.88
CA SER A 200 7.14 10.47 -7.39
C SER A 200 7.27 10.69 -8.91
N TYR A 201 6.15 10.77 -9.63
CA TYR A 201 6.08 10.92 -11.09
C TYR A 201 5.22 12.11 -11.51
#